data_AF-A0A347W0U4-F1
#
_entry.id   AF-A0A347W0U4-F1
#
_cell.length_a   1.000
_cell.length_b   1.000
_cell.length_c   1.000
_cell.angle_alpha   90.00
_cell.angle_beta   90.00
_cell.angle_gamma   90.00
#
_symmetry.space_group_name_H-M   'P 1'
#
loop_
_entity.id
_entity.type
_entity.pdbx_description
1 polymer ?
#
loop_
_entity_poly.entity_id
_entity_poly.type
_entity_poly.pdbx_seq_one_letter_code
_entity_poly.pdbx_strand_id
1 'polypeptide(L)'
;MLVNADDIIHGSVINSQGVITPKQKQDNSQSFGGNANNANAKQNSLNNFDYYEAKKPSQNTQNADFNTKNQNTQNTNFNTKSQNATKTTQTTQNTKQIQSPLSQNTTNTKLPTQSQKSNLNPNILNTTASKSAIDNKIDPAQQAQFNTLTKEQYLTKFYEVWDISKVNTNKNDIFYILPSLQNALTYNTELQELKKKPPKKNAKNYQKLLQNHNKKIADLEAKITRLLGVGENLLPNNLEEFSYIVENMNLSAFLKAPKTGIITQAGFVRAVPTHKPRYKSKDDFPFDRWQNSFIFEGTPVMITHFSRDGRFAHVQAPFVYGFIDVRNVALVDNSMRSKILKFEDYKVAKLDYVPLFYNNQWVQDARIGQIIPYNRRSNRLITFYKGEDNFAQIREIDFDSYQFADFPMQFSADKMSHLINMMIGQKYGWGGIFGNRDCSSFTRDSFGSFGVFLPRNSAAQAKYKGAFVDLSKMSDSEKESYIIANGVPFGSIIWLKGHIMLYIGYTNISGANRAIVAHSAWGVNPVINNKKEKIQLGGVKITTLHIGGDFTSNTPIKNSIISRVQGITNIYADSITRIDLSNVRVEY
;
A
#
# COMPACT_ATOMS: atom_id res chain seq x y z
N MET A 1 -18.22 -4.93 -2.83
CA MET A 1 -17.46 -5.73 -1.84
C MET A 1 -16.40 -4.83 -1.23
N LEU A 2 -16.63 -4.31 -0.02
CA LEU A 2 -15.54 -3.70 0.75
C LEU A 2 -14.73 -4.89 1.28
N VAL A 3 -13.56 -5.13 0.70
CA VAL A 3 -12.75 -6.30 1.00
C VAL A 3 -11.99 -6.04 2.28
N ASN A 4 -12.19 -6.87 3.29
CA ASN A 4 -11.44 -6.79 4.53
C ASN A 4 -9.98 -7.13 4.24
N ALA A 5 -9.07 -6.22 4.59
CA ALA A 5 -7.66 -6.55 4.79
C ALA A 5 -7.48 -7.56 5.95
N ASP A 6 -8.42 -7.56 6.89
CA ASP A 6 -8.38 -8.41 8.09
C ASP A 6 -8.82 -9.88 7.86
N ASP A 7 -9.31 -10.24 6.66
CA ASP A 7 -9.66 -11.64 6.34
C ASP A 7 -8.42 -12.55 6.24
N ILE A 8 -7.22 -12.01 6.48
CA ILE A 8 -5.96 -12.74 6.60
C ILE A 8 -5.84 -13.46 7.96
N ILE A 9 -6.63 -13.07 8.99
CA ILE A 9 -6.38 -13.48 10.39
C ILE A 9 -7.23 -14.67 10.90
N HIS A 10 -8.21 -15.18 10.14
CA HIS A 10 -9.02 -16.31 10.63
C HIS A 10 -8.87 -17.60 9.82
N GLY A 11 -7.68 -18.19 9.92
CA GLY A 11 -7.57 -19.64 10.07
C GLY A 11 -7.70 -19.94 11.57
N SER A 12 -8.76 -20.62 11.98
CA SER A 12 -9.04 -20.98 13.37
C SER A 12 -7.80 -21.60 14.04
N VAL A 13 -7.24 -20.91 15.04
CA VAL A 13 -6.34 -21.54 16.02
C VAL A 13 -7.24 -22.44 16.87
N ILE A 14 -7.24 -23.73 16.56
CA ILE A 14 -7.83 -24.74 17.44
C ILE A 14 -6.80 -24.98 18.54
N ASN A 15 -7.06 -24.46 19.74
CA ASN A 15 -6.35 -24.87 20.95
C ASN A 15 -6.68 -26.35 21.20
N SER A 16 -5.73 -27.25 20.93
CA SER A 16 -5.77 -28.60 21.48
C SER A 16 -5.13 -28.58 22.86
N GLN A 17 -5.92 -28.34 23.90
CA GLN A 17 -5.56 -28.80 25.23
C GLN A 17 -5.79 -30.31 25.29
N GLY A 18 -4.76 -31.03 25.76
CA GLY A 18 -4.84 -32.46 25.99
C GLY A 18 -3.46 -33.07 26.20
N VAL A 19 -2.82 -32.79 27.33
CA VAL A 19 -1.78 -33.68 27.85
C VAL A 19 -2.04 -33.95 29.33
N ILE A 20 -2.12 -35.25 29.57
CA ILE A 20 -2.39 -35.97 30.81
C ILE A 20 -1.21 -35.78 31.77
N THR A 21 -1.51 -35.37 33.01
CA THR A 21 -0.59 -35.43 34.16
C THR A 21 -0.33 -36.88 34.60
N PRO A 22 0.92 -37.23 34.95
CA PRO A 22 1.18 -38.24 35.97
C PRO A 22 1.47 -37.59 37.32
N LYS A 23 0.83 -38.14 38.36
CA LYS A 23 1.19 -37.96 39.78
C LYS A 23 2.60 -38.53 40.03
N GLN A 24 3.42 -37.87 40.85
CA GLN A 24 3.93 -38.43 42.11
C GLN A 24 4.84 -37.45 42.91
N LYS A 25 4.45 -37.29 44.19
CA LYS A 25 5.22 -37.19 45.45
C LYS A 25 6.31 -36.12 45.67
N GLN A 26 6.04 -35.30 46.72
CA GLN A 26 6.87 -34.98 47.91
C GLN A 26 8.30 -35.55 47.90
N ASP A 27 9.37 -34.79 48.20
CA ASP A 27 9.64 -34.19 49.51
C ASP A 27 10.82 -33.18 49.49
N ASN A 28 10.77 -32.22 50.43
CA ASN A 28 11.80 -31.62 51.29
C ASN A 28 13.06 -30.85 50.83
N SER A 29 13.29 -29.79 51.64
CA SER A 29 14.55 -29.16 52.09
C SER A 29 15.16 -28.08 51.20
N GLN A 30 15.14 -26.81 51.68
CA GLN A 30 16.25 -26.08 52.35
C GLN A 30 17.40 -25.74 51.37
N SER A 31 18.10 -24.61 51.39
CA SER A 31 18.13 -23.33 52.11
C SER A 31 19.41 -22.61 51.61
N PHE A 32 19.51 -21.29 51.81
CA PHE A 32 20.70 -20.43 51.63
C PHE A 32 21.19 -20.23 50.19
N GLY A 33 21.64 -19.06 49.74
CA GLY A 33 22.02 -17.82 50.42
C GLY A 33 23.34 -17.32 49.83
N GLY A 34 23.42 -16.03 49.51
CA GLY A 34 24.68 -15.28 49.60
C GLY A 34 25.56 -15.12 48.34
N ASN A 35 25.57 -13.87 47.86
CA ASN A 35 26.75 -13.02 47.61
C ASN A 35 27.84 -13.38 46.59
N ALA A 36 27.88 -12.54 45.56
CA ALA A 36 28.89 -11.48 45.31
C ALA A 36 30.33 -11.83 44.87
N ASN A 37 30.70 -11.08 43.82
CA ASN A 37 31.97 -10.40 43.54
C ASN A 37 33.07 -11.06 42.70
N ASN A 38 33.54 -10.19 41.79
CA ASN A 38 34.88 -10.06 41.20
C ASN A 38 35.32 -11.15 40.20
N ALA A 39 36.22 -10.90 39.27
CA ALA A 39 36.73 -9.74 38.54
C ALA A 39 37.78 -10.34 37.59
N ASN A 40 38.03 -9.66 36.47
CA ASN A 40 39.29 -9.67 35.73
C ASN A 40 39.72 -10.90 34.88
N ALA A 41 39.86 -10.58 33.59
CA ALA A 41 41.12 -10.63 32.82
C ALA A 41 41.32 -11.73 31.77
N LYS A 42 41.58 -11.21 30.56
CA LYS A 42 42.61 -11.59 29.57
C LYS A 42 42.42 -12.85 28.71
N GLN A 43 42.18 -12.55 27.43
CA GLN A 43 43.01 -12.85 26.25
C GLN A 43 43.29 -14.29 25.80
N ASN A 44 43.31 -14.41 24.46
CA ASN A 44 43.69 -15.53 23.59
C ASN A 44 42.60 -16.60 23.42
N SER A 45 42.29 -17.14 22.24
CA SER A 45 42.98 -17.18 20.94
C SER A 45 42.01 -17.56 19.82
N LEU A 46 42.30 -17.03 18.63
CA LEU A 46 42.14 -17.57 17.26
C LEU A 46 41.48 -18.95 17.06
N ASN A 47 40.54 -19.01 16.11
CA ASN A 47 40.60 -19.85 14.89
C ASN A 47 39.34 -19.57 14.02
N ASN A 48 39.53 -18.89 12.88
CA ASN A 48 39.63 -19.44 11.51
C ASN A 48 38.27 -19.78 10.89
N PHE A 49 37.91 -19.09 9.81
CA PHE A 49 37.46 -19.73 8.55
C PHE A 49 37.68 -18.76 7.37
N ASP A 50 38.33 -19.32 6.35
CA ASP A 50 39.00 -18.68 5.23
C ASP A 50 38.09 -18.12 4.11
N TYR A 51 38.68 -17.13 3.43
CA TYR A 51 38.29 -16.54 2.15
C TYR A 51 38.59 -17.48 0.96
N TYR A 52 37.80 -17.36 -0.11
CA TYR A 52 38.18 -17.77 -1.47
C TYR A 52 38.36 -16.52 -2.34
N GLU A 53 39.61 -16.25 -2.76
CA GLU A 53 39.98 -15.36 -3.87
C GLU A 53 40.30 -16.20 -5.13
N ALA A 54 39.93 -15.69 -6.30
CA ALA A 54 40.41 -16.18 -7.59
C ALA A 54 41.07 -15.06 -8.40
N LYS A 55 42.37 -15.29 -8.60
CA LYS A 55 43.45 -14.64 -9.37
C LYS A 55 43.10 -13.85 -10.67
N LYS A 56 43.79 -12.71 -10.83
CA LYS A 56 44.24 -12.10 -12.11
C LYS A 56 45.58 -12.70 -12.56
N PRO A 57 45.96 -12.58 -13.84
CA PRO A 57 47.37 -12.56 -14.26
C PRO A 57 47.81 -11.17 -14.78
N SER A 58 49.12 -10.95 -14.70
CA SER A 58 49.86 -9.69 -14.92
C SER A 58 50.66 -9.66 -16.24
N GLN A 59 50.73 -8.45 -16.83
CA GLN A 59 51.85 -7.73 -17.48
C GLN A 59 52.77 -8.36 -18.55
N ASN A 60 52.95 -7.64 -19.68
CA ASN A 60 54.16 -6.83 -20.01
C ASN A 60 54.02 -6.11 -21.38
N THR A 61 54.02 -4.76 -21.43
CA THR A 61 55.08 -3.82 -21.91
C THR A 61 55.45 -3.85 -23.40
N GLN A 62 55.28 -2.73 -24.12
CA GLN A 62 56.38 -1.90 -24.65
C GLN A 62 55.91 -0.61 -25.37
N ASN A 63 56.82 0.36 -25.35
CA ASN A 63 56.76 1.79 -25.71
C ASN A 63 56.53 2.11 -27.20
N ALA A 64 56.03 3.33 -27.47
CA ALA A 64 56.69 4.28 -28.37
C ALA A 64 56.06 5.69 -28.25
N ASP A 65 56.89 6.65 -27.85
CA ASP A 65 56.69 8.09 -27.97
C ASP A 65 56.60 8.53 -29.44
N PHE A 66 55.82 9.59 -29.74
CA PHE A 66 56.28 10.68 -30.60
C PHE A 66 55.50 11.97 -30.33
N ASN A 67 56.23 13.07 -30.50
CA ASN A 67 56.05 14.35 -29.85
C ASN A 67 55.58 15.43 -30.86
N THR A 68 55.03 16.52 -30.32
CA THR A 68 55.09 17.92 -30.77
C THR A 68 54.22 18.54 -31.89
N LYS A 69 53.65 19.69 -31.46
CA LYS A 69 53.46 21.03 -32.10
C LYS A 69 52.17 21.28 -32.92
N ASN A 70 51.27 22.20 -32.52
CA ASN A 70 51.27 23.69 -32.42
C ASN A 70 50.76 24.38 -33.71
N GLN A 71 49.65 25.15 -33.61
CA GLN A 71 49.38 26.50 -34.19
C GLN A 71 47.92 26.77 -34.64
N ASN A 72 47.29 27.72 -33.93
CA ASN A 72 46.62 28.96 -34.39
C ASN A 72 45.69 29.05 -35.63
N THR A 73 44.44 29.47 -35.32
CA THR A 73 43.64 30.61 -35.87
C THR A 73 43.11 30.68 -37.32
N GLN A 74 41.80 30.96 -37.41
CA GLN A 74 41.07 31.99 -38.20
C GLN A 74 39.90 31.54 -39.11
N ASN A 75 38.73 32.12 -38.81
CA ASN A 75 37.71 32.78 -39.66
C ASN A 75 37.16 32.14 -40.96
N THR A 76 35.81 32.06 -41.04
CA THR A 76 34.88 32.83 -41.94
C THR A 76 33.43 32.43 -41.58
N ASN A 77 32.51 33.33 -41.14
CA ASN A 77 31.60 34.23 -41.90
C ASN A 77 30.79 33.52 -43.02
N PHE A 78 29.48 33.66 -43.29
CA PHE A 78 28.45 34.69 -43.02
C PHE A 78 27.03 34.13 -43.40
N ASN A 79 25.95 34.63 -42.77
CA ASN A 79 24.57 35.00 -43.26
C ASN A 79 23.78 34.12 -44.29
N THR A 80 22.44 34.02 -44.32
CA THR A 80 21.37 35.04 -44.18
C THR A 80 19.94 34.41 -44.12
N LYS A 81 18.97 35.21 -43.66
CA LYS A 81 17.51 35.02 -43.52
C LYS A 81 16.69 34.90 -44.83
N SER A 82 15.47 34.35 -44.75
CA SER A 82 14.16 34.86 -45.29
C SER A 82 13.15 33.70 -45.45
N GLN A 83 12.08 33.58 -44.66
CA GLN A 83 10.71 34.12 -44.79
C GLN A 83 9.87 33.72 -46.04
N ASN A 84 8.66 33.20 -45.71
CA ASN A 84 7.32 33.38 -46.31
C ASN A 84 6.62 32.28 -47.16
N ALA A 85 5.44 31.91 -46.63
CA ALA A 85 4.08 31.86 -47.22
C ALA A 85 3.58 30.67 -48.07
N THR A 86 2.66 29.92 -47.44
CA THR A 86 1.29 29.55 -47.84
C THR A 86 0.88 29.48 -49.33
N LYS A 87 0.40 28.31 -49.80
CA LYS A 87 -0.99 28.09 -50.28
C LYS A 87 -1.28 26.65 -50.74
N THR A 88 -2.52 26.26 -50.44
CA THR A 88 -3.36 25.10 -50.81
C THR A 88 -3.51 24.88 -52.31
N THR A 89 -3.68 23.63 -52.79
CA THR A 89 -4.83 23.15 -53.62
C THR A 89 -4.88 21.61 -53.73
N GLN A 90 -6.10 21.04 -53.76
CA GLN A 90 -6.50 19.64 -53.95
C GLN A 90 -6.43 19.17 -55.41
N THR A 91 -6.33 17.84 -55.66
CA THR A 91 -7.17 16.97 -56.54
C THR A 91 -6.46 15.61 -56.79
N THR A 92 -6.94 14.48 -56.26
CA THR A 92 -7.84 13.41 -56.79
C THR A 92 -7.26 12.32 -57.71
N GLN A 93 -7.54 11.07 -57.28
CA GLN A 93 -7.88 9.82 -58.01
C GLN A 93 -6.82 8.75 -58.40
N ASN A 94 -7.05 7.55 -57.81
CA ASN A 94 -7.11 6.18 -58.38
C ASN A 94 -5.85 5.55 -59.01
N THR A 95 -5.50 4.26 -58.85
CA THR A 95 -6.34 3.04 -58.88
C THR A 95 -5.57 1.78 -58.39
N LYS A 96 -6.29 0.84 -57.74
CA LYS A 96 -6.21 -0.66 -57.73
C LYS A 96 -4.89 -1.42 -57.44
N GLN A 97 -4.83 -2.70 -57.05
CA GLN A 97 -5.59 -3.72 -56.26
C GLN A 97 -4.87 -5.07 -56.54
N ILE A 98 -5.04 -6.11 -55.69
CA ILE A 98 -4.88 -7.60 -55.89
C ILE A 98 -4.07 -8.20 -54.71
N GLN A 99 -4.40 -9.31 -54.02
CA GLN A 99 -5.61 -10.07 -53.66
C GLN A 99 -5.13 -11.16 -52.64
N SER A 100 -5.95 -11.39 -51.60
CA SER A 100 -6.38 -12.62 -50.86
C SER A 100 -5.81 -14.04 -51.20
N PRO A 101 -5.93 -15.08 -50.32
CA PRO A 101 -7.24 -15.56 -49.80
C PRO A 101 -7.35 -16.21 -48.40
N LEU A 102 -8.63 -16.41 -48.03
CA LEU A 102 -9.21 -17.04 -46.83
C LEU A 102 -9.04 -18.58 -46.77
N SER A 103 -9.22 -19.15 -45.56
CA SER A 103 -10.12 -20.30 -45.36
C SER A 103 -10.83 -20.24 -43.99
N GLN A 104 -12.08 -20.70 -43.99
CA GLN A 104 -13.04 -20.72 -42.87
C GLN A 104 -12.99 -22.07 -42.14
N ASN A 105 -13.33 -22.08 -40.84
CA ASN A 105 -14.08 -23.19 -40.25
C ASN A 105 -14.93 -22.70 -39.06
N THR A 106 -16.23 -22.97 -39.16
CA THR A 106 -17.30 -22.59 -38.24
C THR A 106 -17.62 -23.73 -37.26
N THR A 107 -17.74 -23.43 -35.96
CA THR A 107 -18.60 -24.20 -35.04
C THR A 107 -19.28 -23.29 -34.01
N ASN A 108 -20.59 -23.50 -33.90
CA ASN A 108 -21.54 -22.81 -33.04
C ASN A 108 -21.17 -22.83 -31.55
N THR A 109 -21.23 -21.67 -30.89
CA THR A 109 -21.71 -21.57 -29.50
C THR A 109 -22.46 -20.25 -29.30
N LYS A 110 -23.72 -20.38 -28.87
CA LYS A 110 -24.61 -19.26 -28.50
C LYS A 110 -23.95 -18.38 -27.44
N LEU A 111 -23.81 -17.08 -27.71
CA LEU A 111 -23.63 -16.09 -26.66
C LEU A 111 -24.93 -15.98 -25.82
N PRO A 112 -24.87 -15.96 -24.48
CA PRO A 112 -26.03 -15.65 -23.68
C PRO A 112 -26.37 -14.16 -23.81
N THR A 113 -27.65 -13.93 -24.06
CA THR A 113 -28.36 -12.66 -24.15
C THR A 113 -28.10 -11.76 -22.94
N GLN A 114 -27.98 -10.47 -23.22
CA GLN A 114 -27.93 -9.38 -22.25
C GLN A 114 -29.04 -9.52 -21.20
N SER A 115 -28.65 -9.71 -19.94
CA SER A 115 -29.57 -9.53 -18.82
C SER A 115 -29.78 -8.03 -18.56
N GLN A 116 -31.04 -7.68 -18.39
CA GLN A 116 -31.57 -6.34 -18.12
C GLN A 116 -30.70 -5.59 -17.10
N LYS A 117 -30.13 -4.45 -17.53
CA LYS A 117 -29.55 -3.45 -16.63
C LYS A 117 -30.69 -2.86 -15.80
N SER A 118 -30.63 -3.05 -14.48
CA SER A 118 -31.39 -2.22 -13.55
C SER A 118 -30.88 -0.78 -13.66
N ASN A 119 -31.78 0.17 -13.94
CA ASN A 119 -31.54 1.61 -13.88
C ASN A 119 -31.36 2.09 -12.43
N LEU A 120 -30.38 1.52 -11.71
CA LEU A 120 -29.98 2.04 -10.42
C LEU A 120 -28.92 3.11 -10.67
N ASN A 121 -29.29 4.37 -10.50
CA ASN A 121 -28.33 5.48 -10.48
C ASN A 121 -27.48 5.33 -9.21
N PRO A 122 -26.19 4.96 -9.30
CA PRO A 122 -25.36 4.91 -8.10
C PRO A 122 -25.19 6.35 -7.61
N ASN A 123 -25.44 6.62 -6.32
CA ASN A 123 -25.27 7.95 -5.67
C ASN A 123 -23.82 8.46 -5.72
N ILE A 124 -23.36 8.77 -6.93
CA ILE A 124 -22.05 9.30 -7.30
C ILE A 124 -22.33 10.72 -7.77
N LEU A 125 -21.76 11.70 -7.08
CA LEU A 125 -21.93 13.09 -7.47
C LEU A 125 -21.09 13.35 -8.75
N ASN A 126 -21.72 13.89 -9.80
CA ASN A 126 -21.05 14.22 -11.05
C ASN A 126 -20.05 15.36 -10.84
N THR A 127 -18.80 15.14 -11.26
CA THR A 127 -17.63 15.99 -10.97
C THR A 127 -17.64 17.34 -11.68
N THR A 128 -18.55 17.56 -12.64
CA THR A 128 -18.66 18.82 -13.38
C THR A 128 -19.44 19.91 -12.62
N ALA A 129 -20.18 19.54 -11.57
CA ALA A 129 -20.96 20.48 -10.74
C ALA A 129 -20.18 21.05 -9.53
N SER A 130 -18.91 20.66 -9.35
CA SER A 130 -18.16 20.83 -8.11
C SER A 130 -17.72 22.26 -7.77
N LYS A 131 -18.07 23.26 -8.58
CA LYS A 131 -17.76 24.67 -8.25
C LYS A 131 -18.85 25.38 -7.45
N SER A 132 -20.07 24.85 -7.33
CA SER A 132 -21.18 25.66 -6.81
C SER A 132 -22.27 24.97 -5.98
N ALA A 133 -22.05 23.79 -5.36
CA ALA A 133 -23.14 23.10 -4.63
C ALA A 133 -22.75 22.42 -3.30
N ILE A 134 -21.57 22.69 -2.75
CA ILE A 134 -21.27 22.34 -1.36
C ILE A 134 -21.22 23.67 -0.60
N ASP A 135 -22.32 24.04 0.04
CA ASP A 135 -22.44 25.27 0.82
C ASP A 135 -21.65 25.13 2.13
N ASN A 136 -20.32 25.19 2.00
CA ASN A 136 -19.37 25.12 3.09
C ASN A 136 -19.17 26.51 3.69
N LYS A 137 -20.16 27.02 4.44
CA LYS A 137 -19.88 28.09 5.41
C LYS A 137 -19.12 27.49 6.60
N ILE A 138 -17.84 27.22 6.39
CA ILE A 138 -16.89 26.99 7.48
C ILE A 138 -16.44 28.37 7.96
N ASP A 139 -16.66 28.66 9.24
CA ASP A 139 -16.20 29.89 9.89
C ASP A 139 -14.69 30.11 9.61
N PRO A 140 -14.27 31.27 9.08
CA PRO A 140 -12.85 31.63 8.91
C PRO A 140 -12.00 31.41 10.18
N ALA A 141 -12.58 31.51 11.38
CA ALA A 141 -11.89 31.23 12.64
C ALA A 141 -11.55 29.74 12.82
N GLN A 142 -12.36 28.82 12.29
CA GLN A 142 -12.07 27.37 12.29
C GLN A 142 -10.93 27.02 11.32
N GLN A 143 -10.66 27.84 10.31
CA GLN A 143 -9.56 27.62 9.36
C GLN A 143 -8.17 27.90 9.97
N ALA A 144 -8.10 28.67 11.07
CA ALA A 144 -6.85 29.27 11.55
C ALA A 144 -6.09 28.46 12.61
N GLN A 145 -6.65 27.39 13.17
CA GLN A 145 -5.95 26.59 14.19
C GLN A 145 -6.18 25.08 14.00
N PHE A 146 -5.42 24.49 13.09
CA PHE A 146 -5.23 23.04 13.02
C PHE A 146 -3.75 22.72 13.30
N ASN A 147 -3.47 22.19 14.50
CA ASN A 147 -2.18 21.70 14.95
C ASN A 147 -1.95 20.33 14.30
N THR A 148 -1.36 20.38 13.12
CA THR A 148 -0.66 19.26 12.49
C THR A 148 0.56 18.88 13.34
N LEU A 149 1.18 17.72 13.08
CA LEU A 149 2.54 17.52 13.58
C LEU A 149 3.41 18.64 13.01
N THR A 150 4.32 19.18 13.82
CA THR A 150 5.34 20.09 13.27
C THR A 150 6.12 19.34 12.19
N LYS A 151 6.67 20.08 11.21
CA LYS A 151 7.56 19.52 10.18
C LYS A 151 8.58 18.55 10.82
N GLU A 152 9.20 18.98 11.91
CA GLU A 152 10.19 18.22 12.69
C GLU A 152 9.62 16.92 13.27
N GLN A 153 8.43 16.94 13.86
CA GLN A 153 7.78 15.74 14.38
C GLN A 153 7.47 14.73 13.27
N TYR A 154 6.98 15.20 12.12
CA TYR A 154 6.76 14.34 10.96
C TYR A 154 8.07 13.71 10.48
N LEU A 155 9.12 14.51 10.29
CA LEU A 155 10.43 14.05 9.82
C LEU A 155 11.10 13.11 10.83
N THR A 156 10.98 13.38 12.12
CA THR A 156 11.45 12.49 13.19
C THR A 156 10.82 11.11 13.04
N LYS A 157 9.49 11.05 12.93
CA LYS A 157 8.77 9.79 12.71
C LYS A 157 9.09 9.15 11.37
N PHE A 158 9.30 9.94 10.31
CA PHE A 158 9.63 9.44 9.00
C PHE A 158 11.03 8.79 8.96
N TYR A 159 12.02 9.35 9.65
CA TYR A 159 13.38 8.79 9.69
C TYR A 159 13.65 7.86 10.88
N GLU A 160 12.71 7.70 11.82
CA GLU A 160 12.88 6.87 13.02
C GLU A 160 13.25 5.42 12.70
N VAL A 161 12.84 4.92 11.54
CA VAL A 161 13.11 3.55 11.10
C VAL A 161 14.61 3.24 10.95
N TRP A 162 15.47 4.25 10.81
CA TRP A 162 16.93 4.06 10.81
C TRP A 162 17.54 3.88 12.20
N ASP A 163 16.74 4.05 13.27
CA ASP A 163 17.08 3.58 14.60
C ASP A 163 16.58 2.14 14.77
N ILE A 164 17.53 1.20 14.91
CA ILE A 164 17.22 -0.22 15.05
C ILE A 164 16.35 -0.53 16.28
N SER A 165 16.38 0.31 17.32
CA SER A 165 15.53 0.14 18.50
C SER A 165 14.05 0.42 18.24
N LYS A 166 13.72 1.09 17.13
CA LYS A 166 12.34 1.40 16.70
C LYS A 166 11.76 0.35 15.75
N VAL A 167 12.57 -0.60 15.30
CA VAL A 167 12.18 -1.66 14.36
C VAL A 167 11.40 -2.74 15.11
N ASN A 168 10.27 -3.18 14.55
CA ASN A 168 9.48 -4.26 15.14
C ASN A 168 10.28 -5.57 15.11
N THR A 169 10.36 -6.28 16.23
CA THR A 169 11.08 -7.56 16.37
C THR A 169 10.14 -8.78 16.43
N ASN A 170 8.83 -8.56 16.54
CA ASN A 170 7.84 -9.63 16.61
C ASN A 170 7.62 -10.27 15.22
N LYS A 171 8.21 -11.45 15.02
CA LYS A 171 8.11 -12.20 13.76
C LYS A 171 6.67 -12.55 13.38
N ASN A 172 5.77 -12.75 14.34
CA ASN A 172 4.39 -13.13 14.03
C ASN A 172 3.62 -11.96 13.41
N ASP A 173 3.86 -10.73 13.88
CA ASP A 173 3.23 -9.53 13.34
C ASP A 173 3.78 -9.21 11.94
N ILE A 174 5.09 -9.38 11.76
CA ILE A 174 5.81 -9.02 10.54
C ILE A 174 5.57 -10.02 9.42
N PHE A 175 5.67 -11.32 9.74
CA PHE A 175 5.47 -12.41 8.80
C PHE A 175 4.08 -13.04 8.95
N TYR A 176 3.06 -12.19 9.08
CA TYR A 176 1.67 -12.59 9.32
C TYR A 176 1.12 -13.61 8.30
N ILE A 177 1.68 -13.66 7.09
CA ILE A 177 1.25 -14.58 6.03
C ILE A 177 1.88 -15.98 6.16
N LEU A 178 2.99 -16.10 6.89
CA LEU A 178 3.78 -17.33 7.01
C LEU A 178 2.96 -18.53 7.49
N PRO A 179 2.06 -18.41 8.49
CA PRO A 179 1.23 -19.54 8.91
C PRO A 179 0.36 -20.09 7.78
N SER A 180 -0.14 -19.23 6.88
CA SER A 180 -0.94 -19.69 5.72
C SER A 180 -0.12 -20.55 4.76
N LEU A 181 1.16 -20.21 4.54
CA LEU A 181 2.04 -20.98 3.67
C LEU A 181 2.43 -22.31 4.34
N GLN A 182 2.88 -22.24 5.60
CA GLN A 182 3.30 -23.42 6.36
C GLN A 182 2.15 -24.42 6.55
N ASN A 183 0.94 -23.96 6.85
CA ASN A 183 -0.22 -24.84 6.99
C ASN A 183 -0.54 -25.60 5.70
N ALA A 184 -0.35 -25.00 4.52
CA ALA A 184 -0.57 -25.69 3.25
C ALA A 184 0.42 -26.86 3.08
N LEU A 185 1.69 -26.63 3.44
CA LEU A 185 2.75 -27.65 3.40
C LEU A 185 2.50 -28.75 4.43
N THR A 186 2.15 -28.39 5.67
CA THR A 186 1.85 -29.35 6.74
C THR A 186 0.66 -30.22 6.39
N TYR A 187 -0.44 -29.65 5.90
CA TYR A 187 -1.61 -30.42 5.47
C TYR A 187 -1.29 -31.35 4.30
N ASN A 188 -0.39 -30.97 3.40
CA ASN A 188 0.06 -31.88 2.36
C ASN A 188 0.86 -33.05 2.94
N THR A 189 1.76 -32.83 3.89
CA THR A 189 2.47 -33.93 4.57
C THR A 189 1.49 -34.89 5.28
N GLU A 190 0.51 -34.34 6.01
CA GLU A 190 -0.56 -35.15 6.62
C GLU A 190 -1.36 -35.94 5.59
N LEU A 191 -1.67 -35.33 4.45
CA LEU A 191 -2.40 -35.97 3.35
C LEU A 191 -1.61 -37.15 2.76
N GLN A 192 -0.30 -36.98 2.53
CA GLN A 192 0.55 -38.04 2.00
C GLN A 192 0.68 -39.20 3.00
N GLU A 193 0.87 -38.90 4.29
CA GLU A 193 0.93 -39.93 5.33
C GLU A 193 -0.39 -40.67 5.53
N LEU A 194 -1.52 -39.96 5.41
CA LEU A 194 -2.84 -40.56 5.44
C LEU A 194 -3.04 -41.51 4.25
N LYS A 195 -2.70 -41.09 3.02
CA LYS A 195 -2.83 -41.91 1.80
C LYS A 195 -2.02 -43.21 1.86
N LYS A 196 -0.88 -43.22 2.55
CA LYS A 196 -0.06 -44.43 2.79
C LYS A 196 -0.68 -45.42 3.78
N LYS A 197 -1.65 -45.01 4.59
CA LYS A 197 -2.25 -45.80 5.68
C LYS A 197 -3.76 -45.99 5.50
N PRO A 198 -4.22 -46.66 4.43
CA PRO A 198 -5.63 -46.96 4.26
C PRO A 198 -6.12 -47.97 5.31
N PRO A 199 -7.41 -47.96 5.68
CA PRO A 199 -7.98 -48.99 6.55
C PRO A 199 -7.76 -50.40 5.99
N LYS A 200 -7.41 -51.37 6.86
CA LYS A 200 -7.24 -52.76 6.43
C LYS A 200 -8.60 -53.38 6.09
N LYS A 201 -8.70 -54.09 4.96
CA LYS A 201 -9.95 -54.71 4.47
C LYS A 201 -10.58 -55.68 5.48
N ASN A 202 -9.78 -56.32 6.32
CA ASN A 202 -10.22 -57.26 7.35
C ASN A 202 -10.59 -56.59 8.70
N ALA A 203 -10.57 -55.26 8.80
CA ALA A 203 -10.91 -54.56 10.03
C ALA A 203 -12.42 -54.64 10.33
N LYS A 204 -12.77 -54.83 11.60
CA LYS A 204 -14.16 -54.67 12.08
C LYS A 204 -14.63 -53.25 11.73
N ASN A 205 -15.81 -53.12 11.14
CA ASN A 205 -16.38 -51.85 10.65
C ASN A 205 -15.59 -51.18 9.50
N TYR A 206 -14.91 -51.97 8.64
CA TYR A 206 -14.12 -51.48 7.50
C TYR A 206 -14.80 -50.37 6.69
N GLN A 207 -16.09 -50.52 6.33
CA GLN A 207 -16.81 -49.52 5.52
C GLN A 207 -16.89 -48.15 6.20
N LYS A 208 -17.16 -48.12 7.51
CA LYS A 208 -17.18 -46.86 8.29
C LYS A 208 -15.78 -46.26 8.41
N LEU A 209 -14.76 -47.08 8.59
CA LEU A 209 -13.36 -46.63 8.62
C LEU A 209 -12.93 -46.05 7.28
N LEU A 210 -13.30 -46.69 6.17
CA LEU A 210 -13.03 -46.23 4.81
C LEU A 210 -13.74 -44.91 4.51
N GLN A 211 -15.02 -44.78 4.88
CA GLN A 211 -15.77 -43.53 4.72
C GLN A 211 -15.10 -42.38 5.50
N ASN A 212 -14.74 -42.60 6.76
CA ASN A 212 -14.06 -41.59 7.58
C ASN A 212 -12.67 -41.23 7.03
N HIS A 213 -11.94 -42.22 6.51
CA HIS A 213 -10.64 -42.01 5.87
C HIS A 213 -10.76 -41.13 4.62
N ASN A 214 -11.69 -41.46 3.72
CA ASN A 214 -11.93 -40.69 2.50
C ASN A 214 -12.41 -39.27 2.81
N LYS A 215 -13.25 -39.10 3.84
CA LYS A 215 -13.67 -37.78 4.31
C LYS A 215 -12.48 -36.93 4.77
N LYS A 216 -11.58 -37.52 5.57
CA LYS A 216 -10.37 -36.82 6.03
C LYS A 216 -9.44 -36.41 4.87
N ILE A 217 -9.30 -37.28 3.85
CA ILE A 217 -8.56 -36.95 2.62
C ILE A 217 -9.19 -35.74 1.93
N ALA A 218 -10.50 -35.78 1.66
CA ALA A 218 -11.21 -34.68 1.00
C ALA A 218 -11.12 -33.36 1.79
N ASP A 219 -11.22 -33.43 3.13
CA ASP A 219 -11.08 -32.26 4.01
C ASP A 219 -9.68 -31.63 3.92
N LEU A 220 -8.61 -32.45 3.86
CA LEU A 220 -7.24 -31.97 3.70
C LEU A 220 -7.02 -31.37 2.30
N GLU A 221 -7.47 -32.04 1.25
CA GLU A 221 -7.38 -31.55 -0.13
C GLU A 221 -8.09 -30.19 -0.30
N ALA A 222 -9.27 -30.03 0.31
CA ALA A 222 -10.00 -28.76 0.31
C ALA A 222 -9.27 -27.65 1.07
N LYS A 223 -8.66 -27.97 2.23
CA LYS A 223 -7.85 -27.01 3.00
C LYS A 223 -6.62 -26.55 2.20
N ILE A 224 -5.90 -27.48 1.58
CA ILE A 224 -4.72 -27.18 0.75
C ILE A 224 -5.12 -26.28 -0.42
N THR A 225 -6.14 -26.68 -1.18
CA THR A 225 -6.65 -25.91 -2.34
C THR A 225 -7.02 -24.48 -1.95
N ARG A 226 -7.72 -24.32 -0.82
CA ARG A 226 -8.11 -23.00 -0.30
C ARG A 226 -6.92 -22.13 0.09
N LEU A 227 -5.86 -22.73 0.66
CA LEU A 227 -4.65 -21.99 1.06
C LEU A 227 -3.77 -21.62 -0.13
N LEU A 228 -3.62 -22.51 -1.12
CA LEU A 228 -2.90 -22.23 -2.36
C LEU A 228 -3.53 -21.06 -3.12
N GLY A 229 -4.87 -21.01 -3.18
CA GLY A 229 -5.56 -20.01 -4.00
C GLY A 229 -5.21 -20.20 -5.47
N VAL A 230 -5.25 -19.12 -6.26
CA VAL A 230 -4.86 -19.15 -7.69
C VAL A 230 -3.80 -18.09 -8.01
N GLY A 231 -2.95 -18.38 -8.98
CA GLY A 231 -1.89 -17.50 -9.46
C GLY A 231 -2.32 -16.58 -10.60
N GLU A 232 -1.34 -16.00 -11.29
CA GLU A 232 -1.49 -15.05 -12.39
C GLU A 232 -2.25 -15.58 -13.61
N ASN A 233 -2.20 -16.91 -13.84
CA ASN A 233 -2.88 -17.59 -14.94
C ASN A 233 -4.27 -18.14 -14.54
N LEU A 234 -4.76 -17.77 -13.35
CA LEU A 234 -6.02 -18.24 -12.76
C LEU A 234 -6.09 -19.75 -12.49
N LEU A 235 -4.94 -20.45 -12.55
CA LEU A 235 -4.79 -21.83 -12.10
C LEU A 235 -4.31 -21.85 -10.63
N PRO A 236 -4.52 -22.97 -9.91
CA PRO A 236 -4.02 -23.10 -8.55
C PRO A 236 -2.51 -22.87 -8.48
N ASN A 237 -2.06 -22.10 -7.48
CA ASN A 237 -0.65 -22.11 -7.10
C ASN A 237 -0.27 -23.52 -6.63
N ASN A 238 1.01 -23.87 -6.67
CA ASN A 238 1.45 -25.20 -6.27
C ASN A 238 2.26 -25.19 -4.96
N LEU A 239 2.37 -26.38 -4.34
CA LEU A 239 3.03 -26.56 -3.06
C LEU A 239 4.55 -26.38 -3.12
N GLU A 240 5.16 -26.68 -4.27
CA GLU A 240 6.60 -26.50 -4.49
C GLU A 240 6.98 -25.02 -4.46
N GLU A 241 6.19 -24.17 -5.11
CA GLU A 241 6.33 -22.70 -5.05
C GLU A 241 6.18 -22.19 -3.62
N PHE A 242 5.21 -22.69 -2.85
CA PHE A 242 5.04 -22.32 -1.43
C PHE A 242 6.25 -22.74 -0.59
N SER A 243 6.77 -23.96 -0.80
CA SER A 243 7.96 -24.46 -0.12
C SER A 243 9.18 -23.58 -0.43
N TYR A 244 9.42 -23.30 -1.71
CA TYR A 244 10.47 -22.40 -2.16
C TYR A 244 10.32 -21.00 -1.56
N ILE A 245 9.12 -20.42 -1.54
CA ILE A 245 8.88 -19.11 -0.94
C ILE A 245 9.24 -19.10 0.54
N VAL A 246 8.77 -20.08 1.32
CA VAL A 246 9.06 -20.17 2.77
C VAL A 246 10.56 -20.28 3.01
N GLU A 247 11.25 -21.07 2.21
CA GLU A 247 12.71 -21.20 2.28
C GLU A 247 13.42 -19.88 1.92
N ASN A 248 13.02 -19.28 0.79
CA ASN A 248 13.62 -18.07 0.23
C ASN A 248 13.38 -16.83 1.11
N MET A 249 12.32 -16.81 1.94
CA MET A 249 12.10 -15.78 2.95
C MET A 249 13.25 -15.65 3.95
N ASN A 250 14.11 -16.66 4.11
CA ASN A 250 15.36 -16.57 4.89
C ASN A 250 15.20 -16.03 6.34
N LEU A 251 14.16 -16.49 7.05
CA LEU A 251 13.77 -15.94 8.36
C LEU A 251 14.79 -16.17 9.48
N SER A 252 15.79 -17.02 9.27
CA SER A 252 16.92 -17.20 10.18
C SER A 252 17.91 -16.03 10.11
N ALA A 253 17.88 -15.21 9.05
CA ALA A 253 18.71 -14.01 8.89
C ALA A 253 18.05 -12.73 9.44
N PHE A 254 16.76 -12.77 9.76
CA PHE A 254 16.00 -11.62 10.23
C PHE A 254 16.72 -10.90 11.40
N LEU A 255 17.09 -9.64 11.17
CA LEU A 255 17.77 -8.74 12.11
C LEU A 255 19.15 -9.21 12.60
N LYS A 256 19.80 -10.18 11.94
CA LYS A 256 21.19 -10.55 12.27
C LYS A 256 22.21 -9.48 11.88
N ALA A 257 21.99 -8.82 10.74
CA ALA A 257 22.85 -7.77 10.22
C ALA A 257 22.02 -6.70 9.49
N PRO A 258 21.17 -5.96 10.23
CA PRO A 258 20.29 -4.97 9.63
C PRO A 258 21.10 -3.83 8.99
N LYS A 259 20.58 -3.27 7.90
CA LYS A 259 21.21 -2.17 7.15
C LYS A 259 20.22 -1.05 6.94
N THR A 260 20.68 0.19 7.08
CA THR A 260 19.92 1.37 6.66
C THR A 260 19.86 1.45 5.14
N GLY A 261 18.71 1.81 4.61
CA GLY A 261 18.49 2.00 3.18
C GLY A 261 17.48 3.10 2.88
N ILE A 262 17.34 3.41 1.60
CA ILE A 262 16.34 4.34 1.08
C ILE A 262 15.79 3.81 -0.23
N ILE A 263 14.49 4.01 -0.47
CA ILE A 263 13.85 3.62 -1.72
C ILE A 263 14.32 4.57 -2.83
N THR A 264 14.84 4.00 -3.91
CA THR A 264 15.34 4.72 -5.09
C THR A 264 14.45 4.54 -6.32
N GLN A 265 13.52 3.58 -6.27
CA GLN A 265 12.49 3.39 -7.29
C GLN A 265 11.20 2.97 -6.60
N ALA A 266 10.10 3.67 -6.87
CA ALA A 266 8.81 3.32 -6.33
C ALA A 266 8.41 1.91 -6.77
N GLY A 267 7.70 1.21 -5.89
CA GLY A 267 7.38 -0.18 -6.16
C GLY A 267 6.51 -0.82 -5.10
N PHE A 268 6.50 -2.15 -5.13
CA PHE A 268 5.60 -2.95 -4.34
C PHE A 268 6.32 -3.55 -3.13
N VAL A 269 5.73 -3.35 -1.96
CA VAL A 269 6.04 -4.07 -0.74
C VAL A 269 5.14 -5.30 -0.69
N ARG A 270 5.77 -6.46 -0.69
CA ARG A 270 5.15 -7.79 -0.82
C ARG A 270 5.19 -8.52 0.53
N ALA A 271 4.19 -9.34 0.81
CA ALA A 271 4.18 -10.17 2.01
C ALA A 271 5.21 -11.33 1.95
N VAL A 272 5.61 -11.72 0.74
CA VAL A 272 6.57 -12.79 0.43
C VAL A 272 7.50 -12.36 -0.72
N PRO A 273 8.70 -12.93 -0.88
CA PRO A 273 9.69 -12.54 -1.90
C PRO A 273 9.32 -13.07 -3.30
N THR A 274 8.20 -12.62 -3.85
CA THR A 274 7.80 -12.89 -5.24
C THR A 274 6.95 -11.77 -5.82
N HIS A 275 7.08 -11.59 -7.14
CA HIS A 275 6.22 -10.71 -7.93
C HIS A 275 4.90 -11.38 -8.34
N LYS A 276 4.81 -12.71 -8.21
CA LYS A 276 3.58 -13.45 -8.54
C LYS A 276 2.47 -13.15 -7.53
N PRO A 277 1.22 -13.08 -7.97
CA PRO A 277 0.09 -12.85 -7.09
C PRO A 277 -0.39 -14.14 -6.43
N ARG A 278 -1.13 -13.99 -5.33
CA ARG A 278 -1.97 -15.04 -4.80
C ARG A 278 -3.39 -14.52 -4.62
N TYR A 279 -4.29 -14.95 -5.49
CA TYR A 279 -5.72 -14.63 -5.41
C TYR A 279 -6.46 -15.71 -4.62
N LYS A 280 -7.57 -15.34 -3.96
CA LYS A 280 -8.41 -16.32 -3.24
C LYS A 280 -9.11 -17.30 -4.20
N SER A 281 -9.51 -16.81 -5.38
CA SER A 281 -10.16 -17.57 -6.44
C SER A 281 -9.97 -16.86 -7.79
N LYS A 282 -10.40 -17.49 -8.88
CA LYS A 282 -10.32 -16.94 -10.25
C LYS A 282 -11.01 -15.58 -10.43
N ASP A 283 -12.00 -15.27 -9.57
CA ASP A 283 -12.79 -14.03 -9.63
C ASP A 283 -12.31 -12.97 -8.61
N ASP A 284 -11.18 -13.21 -7.93
CA ASP A 284 -10.65 -12.35 -6.87
C ASP A 284 -9.67 -11.29 -7.40
N PHE A 285 -9.38 -11.25 -8.71
CA PHE A 285 -8.64 -10.12 -9.28
C PHE A 285 -9.39 -8.79 -9.02
N PRO A 286 -8.72 -7.70 -8.62
CA PRO A 286 -7.26 -7.51 -8.47
C PRO A 286 -6.73 -7.68 -7.03
N PHE A 287 -7.41 -8.42 -6.16
CA PHE A 287 -7.05 -8.61 -4.75
C PHE A 287 -5.93 -9.63 -4.55
N ASP A 288 -4.75 -9.27 -5.01
CA ASP A 288 -3.54 -10.02 -4.71
C ASP A 288 -3.25 -9.99 -3.20
N ARG A 289 -3.38 -11.15 -2.55
CA ARG A 289 -3.26 -11.28 -1.09
C ARG A 289 -1.82 -11.17 -0.60
N TRP A 290 -0.85 -11.14 -1.50
CA TRP A 290 0.56 -10.90 -1.18
C TRP A 290 1.00 -9.46 -1.47
N GLN A 291 0.15 -8.63 -2.06
CA GLN A 291 0.38 -7.20 -2.16
C GLN A 291 0.08 -6.53 -0.82
N ASN A 292 1.10 -5.97 -0.15
CA ASN A 292 0.93 -5.28 1.14
C ASN A 292 0.75 -3.76 0.94
N SER A 293 1.71 -3.11 0.27
CA SER A 293 1.64 -1.68 -0.01
C SER A 293 2.44 -1.29 -1.25
N PHE A 294 2.15 -0.11 -1.77
CA PHE A 294 3.07 0.64 -2.61
C PHE A 294 3.96 1.54 -1.74
N ILE A 295 5.20 1.79 -2.18
CA ILE A 295 6.19 2.63 -1.49
C ILE A 295 6.86 3.57 -2.50
N PHE A 296 7.16 4.81 -2.08
CA PHE A 296 7.67 5.87 -2.95
C PHE A 296 9.18 6.05 -2.80
N GLU A 297 9.83 6.60 -3.82
CA GLU A 297 11.22 7.05 -3.77
C GLU A 297 11.43 8.05 -2.61
N GLY A 298 12.62 8.02 -2.02
CA GLY A 298 12.98 8.84 -0.87
C GLY A 298 12.47 8.32 0.48
N THR A 299 11.65 7.25 0.50
CA THR A 299 11.22 6.63 1.76
C THR A 299 12.40 5.93 2.44
N PRO A 300 12.78 6.29 3.68
CA PRO A 300 13.83 5.60 4.42
C PRO A 300 13.34 4.21 4.84
N VAL A 301 14.24 3.24 4.89
CA VAL A 301 13.93 1.88 5.33
C VAL A 301 15.05 1.29 6.18
N MET A 302 14.69 0.38 7.08
CA MET A 302 15.60 -0.61 7.63
C MET A 302 15.48 -1.90 6.83
N ILE A 303 16.55 -2.30 6.14
CA ILE A 303 16.66 -3.64 5.55
C ILE A 303 16.97 -4.61 6.69
N THR A 304 16.02 -5.51 6.98
CA THR A 304 16.17 -6.45 8.10
C THR A 304 16.95 -7.70 7.72
N HIS A 305 16.86 -8.13 6.47
CA HIS A 305 17.60 -9.22 5.84
C HIS A 305 17.29 -9.29 4.33
N PHE A 306 18.01 -10.14 3.62
CA PHE A 306 17.77 -10.47 2.21
C PHE A 306 17.20 -11.89 2.08
N SER A 307 16.43 -12.13 1.01
CA SER A 307 16.04 -13.47 0.58
C SER A 307 17.28 -14.33 0.27
N ARG A 308 17.14 -15.66 0.28
CA ARG A 308 18.28 -16.57 0.04
C ARG A 308 18.91 -16.37 -1.34
N ASP A 309 18.08 -16.08 -2.34
CA ASP A 309 18.52 -15.80 -3.71
C ASP A 309 19.03 -14.37 -3.93
N GLY A 310 18.98 -13.51 -2.91
CA GLY A 310 19.40 -12.10 -2.98
C GLY A 310 18.51 -11.19 -3.83
N ARG A 311 17.39 -11.67 -4.38
CA ARG A 311 16.52 -10.88 -5.27
C ARG A 311 15.59 -9.92 -4.53
N PHE A 312 15.29 -10.21 -3.27
CA PHE A 312 14.45 -9.38 -2.42
C PHE A 312 15.15 -8.99 -1.12
N ALA A 313 14.93 -7.76 -0.69
CA ALA A 313 15.22 -7.30 0.66
C ALA A 313 13.91 -7.28 1.45
N HIS A 314 13.89 -7.84 2.66
CA HIS A 314 12.81 -7.53 3.58
C HIS A 314 13.12 -6.21 4.28
N VAL A 315 12.18 -5.28 4.25
CA VAL A 315 12.32 -3.94 4.83
C VAL A 315 11.26 -3.65 5.88
N GLN A 316 11.59 -2.79 6.83
CA GLN A 316 10.62 -1.98 7.55
C GLN A 316 10.77 -0.53 7.10
N ALA A 317 9.65 0.10 6.81
CA ALA A 317 9.51 1.50 6.43
C ALA A 317 8.59 2.19 7.46
N PRO A 318 8.48 3.53 7.46
CA PRO A 318 7.76 4.28 8.49
C PRO A 318 6.27 3.95 8.61
N PHE A 319 5.69 3.30 7.59
CA PHE A 319 4.27 2.94 7.55
C PHE A 319 4.00 1.49 7.12
N VAL A 320 5.00 0.73 6.69
CA VAL A 320 4.80 -0.63 6.16
C VAL A 320 6.06 -1.48 6.30
N TYR A 321 5.91 -2.80 6.30
CA TYR A 321 7.00 -3.77 6.23
C TYR A 321 6.72 -4.85 5.19
N GLY A 322 7.76 -5.50 4.68
CA GLY A 322 7.64 -6.62 3.73
C GLY A 322 8.84 -6.72 2.78
N PHE A 323 8.73 -7.60 1.79
CA PHE A 323 9.75 -7.83 0.78
C PHE A 323 9.63 -6.82 -0.38
N ILE A 324 10.77 -6.32 -0.83
CA ILE A 324 10.91 -5.40 -1.96
C ILE A 324 12.03 -5.91 -2.87
N ASP A 325 11.89 -5.72 -4.18
CA ASP A 325 12.94 -6.01 -5.15
C ASP A 325 14.22 -5.24 -4.80
N VAL A 326 15.36 -5.92 -4.69
CA VAL A 326 16.61 -5.27 -4.26
C VAL A 326 17.05 -4.13 -5.18
N ARG A 327 16.58 -4.08 -6.43
CA ARG A 327 16.88 -2.99 -7.37
C ARG A 327 16.23 -1.67 -6.95
N ASN A 328 15.14 -1.73 -6.18
CA ASN A 328 14.35 -0.55 -5.79
C ASN A 328 14.87 0.13 -4.51
N VAL A 329 15.86 -0.47 -3.84
CA VAL A 329 16.42 0.03 -2.58
C VAL A 329 17.94 0.12 -2.65
N ALA A 330 18.48 1.25 -2.19
CA ALA A 330 19.90 1.47 -2.04
C ALA A 330 20.33 1.49 -0.57
N LEU A 331 21.55 1.07 -0.30
CA LEU A 331 22.15 1.12 1.03
C LEU A 331 22.48 2.57 1.40
N VAL A 332 22.30 2.93 2.66
CA VAL A 332 22.65 4.26 3.19
C VAL A 332 23.69 4.05 4.27
N ASP A 333 24.92 4.52 4.03
CA ASP A 333 25.97 4.51 5.05
C ASP A 333 25.82 5.70 6.03
N ASN A 334 26.68 5.78 7.05
CA ASN A 334 26.61 6.85 8.05
C ASN A 334 26.84 8.25 7.46
N SER A 335 27.66 8.36 6.41
CA SER A 335 27.95 9.63 5.74
C SER A 335 26.72 10.13 4.99
N MET A 336 26.11 9.29 4.16
CA MET A 336 24.90 9.60 3.43
C MET A 336 23.71 9.83 4.37
N ARG A 337 23.56 9.00 5.42
CA ARG A 337 22.55 9.23 6.47
C ARG A 337 22.69 10.63 7.07
N SER A 338 23.90 11.03 7.43
CA SER A 338 24.18 12.36 8.01
C SER A 338 23.89 13.49 7.03
N LYS A 339 24.10 13.29 5.72
CA LYS A 339 23.71 14.26 4.68
C LYS A 339 22.19 14.39 4.57
N ILE A 340 21.48 13.27 4.53
CA ILE A 340 20.02 13.25 4.38
C ILE A 340 19.34 13.93 5.58
N LEU A 341 19.79 13.62 6.80
CA LEU A 341 19.22 14.20 8.02
C LEU A 341 19.49 15.71 8.19
N LYS A 342 20.36 16.31 7.36
CA LYS A 342 20.62 17.76 7.35
C LYS A 342 19.71 18.54 6.41
N PHE A 343 18.89 17.88 5.59
CA PHE A 343 17.90 18.59 4.80
C PHE A 343 16.79 19.13 5.72
N GLU A 344 16.58 20.43 5.70
CA GLU A 344 15.58 21.11 6.53
C GLU A 344 14.31 21.44 5.76
N ASP A 345 14.44 21.66 4.45
CA ASP A 345 13.34 22.04 3.57
C ASP A 345 12.90 20.86 2.70
N TYR A 346 11.59 20.75 2.50
CA TYR A 346 10.96 19.69 1.75
C TYR A 346 9.83 20.26 0.90
N LYS A 347 9.55 19.61 -0.22
CA LYS A 347 8.41 19.90 -1.10
C LYS A 347 7.47 18.70 -1.17
N VAL A 348 6.21 18.99 -1.47
CA VAL A 348 5.18 18.00 -1.82
C VAL A 348 4.58 18.34 -3.19
N ALA A 349 4.26 17.33 -3.98
CA ALA A 349 3.56 17.51 -5.24
C ALA A 349 2.07 17.81 -5.00
N LYS A 350 1.51 18.71 -5.80
CA LYS A 350 0.06 19.03 -5.80
C LYS A 350 -0.72 18.17 -6.79
N LEU A 351 -0.01 17.42 -7.63
CA LEU A 351 -0.53 16.54 -8.67
C LEU A 351 0.09 15.15 -8.51
N ASP A 352 -0.56 14.13 -9.05
CA ASP A 352 0.05 12.81 -9.23
C ASP A 352 0.77 12.71 -10.58
N TYR A 353 1.76 11.82 -10.64
CA TYR A 353 2.52 11.50 -11.85
C TYR A 353 3.21 12.72 -12.48
N VAL A 354 3.78 13.60 -11.64
CA VAL A 354 4.57 14.75 -12.10
C VAL A 354 5.94 14.24 -12.55
N PRO A 355 6.27 14.26 -13.85
CA PRO A 355 7.52 13.69 -14.33
C PRO A 355 8.70 14.58 -13.93
N LEU A 356 9.69 13.99 -13.26
CA LEU A 356 10.94 14.64 -12.90
C LEU A 356 12.04 14.20 -13.85
N PHE A 357 12.84 15.16 -14.32
CA PHE A 357 13.87 14.94 -15.33
C PHE A 357 15.26 15.31 -14.82
N TYR A 358 16.27 14.59 -15.30
CA TYR A 358 17.67 14.91 -15.12
C TYR A 358 18.41 14.66 -16.43
N ASN A 359 19.16 15.66 -16.92
CA ASN A 359 19.79 15.62 -18.24
C ASN A 359 18.82 15.22 -19.37
N ASN A 360 17.61 15.79 -19.36
CA ASN A 360 16.51 15.51 -20.29
C ASN A 360 16.02 14.04 -20.30
N GLN A 361 16.38 13.24 -19.30
CA GLN A 361 15.86 11.90 -19.11
C GLN A 361 14.89 11.88 -17.93
N TRP A 362 13.74 11.24 -18.14
CA TRP A 362 12.81 10.98 -17.05
C TRP A 362 13.47 10.04 -16.04
N VAL A 363 13.33 10.37 -14.75
CA VAL A 363 13.98 9.59 -13.68
C VAL A 363 13.05 9.08 -12.60
N GLN A 364 11.98 9.80 -12.31
CA GLN A 364 10.91 9.36 -11.41
C GLN A 364 9.68 10.25 -11.60
N ASP A 365 8.54 9.77 -11.11
CA ASP A 365 7.33 10.57 -11.00
C ASP A 365 7.12 11.02 -9.55
N ALA A 366 6.99 12.33 -9.32
CA ALA A 366 6.52 12.84 -8.04
C ALA A 366 5.00 12.71 -7.93
N ARG A 367 4.50 12.51 -6.71
CA ARG A 367 3.07 12.27 -6.48
C ARG A 367 2.57 12.77 -5.13
N ILE A 368 1.25 12.93 -5.01
CA ILE A 368 0.59 13.34 -3.77
C ILE A 368 0.91 12.33 -2.66
N GLY A 369 1.31 12.84 -1.50
CA GLY A 369 1.72 12.05 -0.34
C GLY A 369 3.23 11.75 -0.24
N GLN A 370 4.01 12.06 -1.28
CA GLN A 370 5.47 11.99 -1.24
C GLN A 370 6.07 13.30 -0.74
N ILE A 371 7.00 13.23 0.22
CA ILE A 371 7.86 14.36 0.59
C ILE A 371 9.21 14.21 -0.11
N ILE A 372 9.74 15.32 -0.63
CA ILE A 372 11.00 15.34 -1.37
C ILE A 372 11.90 16.41 -0.75
N PRO A 373 13.13 16.10 -0.30
CA PRO A 373 14.02 17.12 0.22
C PRO A 373 14.32 18.18 -0.84
N TYR A 374 14.53 19.41 -0.40
CA TYR A 374 14.67 20.58 -1.26
C TYR A 374 15.87 21.42 -0.83
N ASN A 375 16.73 21.75 -1.78
CA ASN A 375 17.86 22.64 -1.57
C ASN A 375 17.46 24.07 -1.94
N ARG A 376 17.21 24.89 -0.92
CA ARG A 376 16.81 26.30 -1.09
C ARG A 376 17.87 27.15 -1.77
N ARG A 377 19.16 26.81 -1.64
CA ARG A 377 20.26 27.62 -2.23
C ARG A 377 20.33 27.44 -3.74
N SER A 378 20.17 26.20 -4.23
CA SER A 378 20.17 25.91 -5.67
C SER A 378 18.77 25.94 -6.30
N ASN A 379 17.71 26.05 -5.49
CA ASN A 379 16.31 25.91 -5.90
C ASN A 379 16.07 24.59 -6.66
N ARG A 380 16.51 23.47 -6.06
CA ARG A 380 16.43 22.13 -6.66
C ARG A 380 15.77 21.13 -5.73
N LEU A 381 15.05 20.18 -6.30
CA LEU A 381 14.62 18.97 -5.58
C LEU A 381 15.80 17.99 -5.45
N ILE A 382 15.86 17.29 -4.34
CA ILE A 382 16.83 16.24 -4.05
C ILE A 382 16.15 14.89 -4.23
N THR A 383 16.61 14.10 -5.21
CA THR A 383 16.17 12.72 -5.42
C THR A 383 17.33 11.75 -5.19
N PHE A 384 17.00 10.47 -5.05
CA PHE A 384 17.97 9.42 -4.73
C PHE A 384 18.00 8.37 -5.82
N TYR A 385 19.19 7.93 -6.21
CA TYR A 385 19.38 6.80 -7.10
C TYR A 385 20.39 5.81 -6.52
N LYS A 386 20.38 4.59 -7.04
CA LYS A 386 21.28 3.52 -6.61
C LYS A 386 22.54 3.53 -7.46
N GLY A 387 23.70 3.69 -6.83
CA GLY A 387 25.00 3.55 -7.47
C GLY A 387 25.33 2.09 -7.81
N GLU A 388 26.35 1.88 -8.65
CA GLU A 388 26.85 0.54 -9.00
C GLU A 388 27.37 -0.23 -7.78
N ASP A 389 27.83 0.49 -6.76
CA ASP A 389 28.23 -0.02 -5.45
C ASP A 389 27.05 -0.42 -4.54
N ASN A 390 25.81 -0.25 -5.02
CA ASN A 390 24.54 -0.43 -4.31
C ASN A 390 24.22 0.63 -3.25
N PHE A 391 25.04 1.67 -3.09
CA PHE A 391 24.78 2.75 -2.14
C PHE A 391 23.95 3.85 -2.77
N ALA A 392 23.21 4.56 -1.92
CA ALA A 392 22.40 5.69 -2.34
C ALA A 392 23.30 6.84 -2.76
N GLN A 393 22.94 7.49 -3.86
CA GLN A 393 23.54 8.70 -4.37
C GLN A 393 22.47 9.78 -4.51
N ILE A 394 22.88 11.05 -4.40
CA ILE A 394 21.98 12.21 -4.48
C ILE A 394 22.01 12.79 -5.89
N ARG A 395 20.84 13.22 -6.37
CA ARG A 395 20.66 13.96 -7.61
C ARG A 395 19.83 15.22 -7.37
N GLU A 396 20.35 16.37 -7.82
CA GLU A 396 19.59 17.62 -7.83
C GLU A 396 18.79 17.75 -9.14
N ILE A 397 17.52 18.12 -9.04
CA ILE A 397 16.57 18.15 -10.17
C ILE A 397 15.85 19.50 -10.23
N ASP A 398 15.72 20.04 -11.46
CA ASP A 398 14.82 21.16 -11.75
C ASP A 398 13.36 20.73 -11.58
N PHE A 399 12.51 21.63 -11.12
CA PHE A 399 11.09 21.36 -10.95
C PHE A 399 10.25 22.57 -11.30
N ASP A 400 9.01 22.33 -11.75
CA ASP A 400 8.04 23.40 -11.91
C ASP A 400 7.44 23.76 -10.55
N SER A 401 7.81 24.93 -10.02
CA SER A 401 7.28 25.43 -8.75
C SER A 401 5.74 25.50 -8.70
N TYR A 402 5.04 25.63 -9.83
CA TYR A 402 3.58 25.62 -9.88
C TYR A 402 2.96 24.25 -9.59
N GLN A 403 3.72 23.15 -9.73
CA GLN A 403 3.26 21.79 -9.45
C GLN A 403 3.57 21.31 -8.03
N PHE A 404 4.34 22.10 -7.26
CA PHE A 404 4.77 21.76 -5.91
C PHE A 404 4.32 22.81 -4.88
N ALA A 405 4.43 22.44 -3.60
CA ALA A 405 4.27 23.33 -2.45
C ALA A 405 5.33 23.00 -1.39
N ASP A 406 5.59 23.94 -0.47
CA ASP A 406 6.41 23.68 0.72
C ASP A 406 5.73 22.66 1.63
N PHE A 407 6.54 21.80 2.24
CA PHE A 407 6.10 20.84 3.24
C PHE A 407 6.41 21.32 4.67
N PRO A 408 5.47 21.18 5.61
CA PRO A 408 4.07 20.81 5.39
C PRO A 408 3.31 21.91 4.67
N MET A 409 2.41 21.52 3.77
CA MET A 409 1.47 22.47 3.23
C MET A 409 0.53 22.93 4.35
N GLN A 410 0.32 24.24 4.51
CA GLN A 410 -0.66 24.74 5.47
C GLN A 410 -2.05 24.21 5.12
N PHE A 411 -2.72 23.57 6.08
CA PHE A 411 -4.04 22.97 5.87
C PHE A 411 -5.11 24.03 5.60
N SER A 412 -6.00 23.71 4.66
CA SER A 412 -7.28 24.39 4.41
C SER A 412 -8.18 23.45 3.63
N ALA A 413 -9.50 23.65 3.72
CA ALA A 413 -10.47 22.88 2.94
C ALA A 413 -10.18 22.98 1.44
N ASP A 414 -9.84 24.16 0.93
CA ASP A 414 -9.55 24.38 -0.50
C ASP A 414 -8.33 23.58 -0.98
N LYS A 415 -7.24 23.58 -0.20
CA LYS A 415 -6.04 22.81 -0.56
C LYS A 415 -6.29 21.30 -0.48
N MET A 416 -7.02 20.83 0.54
CA MET A 416 -7.38 19.40 0.62
C MET A 416 -8.32 19.01 -0.53
N SER A 417 -9.32 19.83 -0.83
CA SER A 417 -10.22 19.66 -1.97
C SER A 417 -9.46 19.60 -3.29
N HIS A 418 -8.47 20.47 -3.50
CA HIS A 418 -7.58 20.41 -4.67
C HIS A 418 -6.87 19.06 -4.78
N LEU A 419 -6.23 18.56 -3.71
CA LEU A 419 -5.57 17.25 -3.75
C LEU A 419 -6.56 16.11 -4.05
N ILE A 420 -7.74 16.12 -3.42
CA ILE A 420 -8.79 15.13 -3.68
C ILE A 420 -9.19 15.18 -5.16
N ASN A 421 -9.46 16.37 -5.71
CA ASN A 421 -9.85 16.54 -7.10
C ASN A 421 -8.81 15.96 -8.07
N MET A 422 -7.52 16.05 -7.73
CA MET A 422 -6.45 15.48 -8.55
C MET A 422 -6.36 13.95 -8.47
N MET A 423 -7.03 13.35 -7.48
CA MET A 423 -7.15 11.91 -7.35
C MET A 423 -8.50 11.36 -7.84
N ILE A 424 -9.52 12.19 -8.02
CA ILE A 424 -10.84 11.74 -8.50
C ILE A 424 -10.72 11.02 -9.85
N GLY A 425 -11.39 9.87 -9.97
CA GLY A 425 -11.38 9.07 -11.19
C GLY A 425 -10.21 8.08 -11.30
N GLN A 426 -9.19 8.19 -10.44
CA GLN A 426 -8.15 7.16 -10.35
C GLN A 426 -8.76 5.81 -9.99
N LYS A 427 -8.21 4.75 -10.59
CA LYS A 427 -8.67 3.37 -10.37
C LYS A 427 -8.29 2.89 -8.96
N TYR A 428 -9.10 2.01 -8.40
CA TYR A 428 -8.80 1.37 -7.12
C TYR A 428 -7.62 0.39 -7.28
N GLY A 429 -6.62 0.49 -6.41
CA GLY A 429 -5.51 -0.46 -6.35
C GLY A 429 -5.40 -1.10 -4.97
N TRP A 430 -5.78 -2.38 -4.84
CA TRP A 430 -5.58 -3.14 -3.61
C TRP A 430 -4.11 -3.13 -3.18
N GLY A 431 -3.83 -2.69 -1.95
CA GLY A 431 -2.45 -2.58 -1.46
C GLY A 431 -1.57 -1.68 -2.34
N GLY A 432 -2.16 -0.81 -3.16
CA GLY A 432 -1.45 0.05 -4.12
C GLY A 432 -0.95 -0.63 -5.40
N ILE A 433 -1.52 -1.80 -5.77
CA ILE A 433 -1.19 -2.47 -7.04
C ILE A 433 -1.34 -1.50 -8.24
N PHE A 434 -0.43 -1.62 -9.22
CA PHE A 434 -0.30 -0.73 -10.37
C PHE A 434 0.01 0.76 -10.03
N GLY A 435 0.49 1.05 -8.82
CA GLY A 435 0.78 2.42 -8.37
C GLY A 435 -0.47 3.23 -8.01
N ASN A 436 -1.66 2.61 -8.02
CA ASN A 436 -2.92 3.23 -7.62
C ASN A 436 -3.05 3.33 -6.09
N ARG A 437 -4.20 3.81 -5.59
CA ARG A 437 -4.52 3.86 -4.15
C ARG A 437 -5.71 2.98 -3.80
N ASP A 438 -5.62 2.30 -2.66
CA ASP A 438 -6.77 1.79 -1.92
C ASP A 438 -7.36 2.86 -1.00
N CYS A 439 -8.36 2.51 -0.21
CA CYS A 439 -9.07 3.44 0.67
C CYS A 439 -8.18 4.15 1.69
N SER A 440 -7.20 3.43 2.26
CA SER A 440 -6.36 3.93 3.35
C SER A 440 -5.09 4.61 2.86
N SER A 441 -4.55 4.19 1.72
CA SER A 441 -3.51 4.97 1.03
C SER A 441 -4.06 6.29 0.47
N PHE A 442 -5.31 6.32 0.00
CA PHE A 442 -5.98 7.57 -0.38
C PHE A 442 -6.02 8.59 0.77
N THR A 443 -6.53 8.20 1.94
CA THR A 443 -6.58 9.10 3.10
C THR A 443 -5.18 9.47 3.58
N ARG A 444 -4.26 8.51 3.70
CA ARG A 444 -2.88 8.75 4.13
C ARG A 444 -2.17 9.77 3.23
N ASP A 445 -2.24 9.59 1.92
CA ASP A 445 -1.50 10.45 0.98
C ASP A 445 -2.12 11.85 0.91
N SER A 446 -3.45 11.95 1.04
CA SER A 446 -4.16 13.23 1.16
C SER A 446 -3.67 14.03 2.38
N PHE A 447 -3.66 13.39 3.56
CA PHE A 447 -3.26 14.01 4.82
C PHE A 447 -1.74 14.19 4.97
N GLY A 448 -0.95 13.32 4.36
CA GLY A 448 0.51 13.33 4.41
C GLY A 448 1.10 14.64 3.91
N SER A 449 0.49 15.26 2.89
CA SER A 449 0.92 16.55 2.33
C SER A 449 0.85 17.72 3.33
N PHE A 450 0.00 17.59 4.35
CA PHE A 450 -0.19 18.59 5.41
C PHE A 450 0.59 18.27 6.70
N GLY A 451 1.50 17.28 6.66
CA GLY A 451 2.26 16.87 7.85
C GLY A 451 1.49 15.98 8.82
N VAL A 452 0.38 15.37 8.40
CA VAL A 452 -0.32 14.38 9.22
C VAL A 452 0.18 12.98 8.88
N PHE A 453 0.83 12.34 9.87
CA PHE A 453 1.38 10.99 9.70
C PHE A 453 0.36 9.91 10.06
N LEU A 454 -0.48 9.53 9.10
CA LEU A 454 -1.43 8.43 9.26
C LEU A 454 -0.77 7.05 9.09
N PRO A 455 -1.14 6.04 9.90
CA PRO A 455 -0.78 4.64 9.66
C PRO A 455 -1.25 4.13 8.31
N ARG A 456 -0.70 3.01 7.81
CA ARG A 456 -1.05 2.46 6.50
C ARG A 456 -2.45 1.86 6.40
N ASN A 457 -2.92 1.19 7.46
CA ASN A 457 -4.14 0.38 7.43
C ASN A 457 -5.34 1.12 8.02
N SER A 458 -6.52 0.94 7.44
CA SER A 458 -7.76 1.65 7.81
C SER A 458 -8.13 1.54 9.30
N ALA A 459 -8.02 0.35 9.90
CA ALA A 459 -8.33 0.15 11.31
C ALA A 459 -7.37 0.91 12.24
N ALA A 460 -6.08 1.03 11.86
CA ALA A 460 -5.11 1.80 12.62
C ALA A 460 -5.31 3.32 12.43
N GLN A 461 -5.70 3.75 11.22
CA GLN A 461 -6.08 5.15 10.98
C GLN A 461 -7.31 5.56 11.78
N ALA A 462 -8.33 4.69 11.89
CA ALA A 462 -9.50 4.97 12.72
C ALA A 462 -9.12 5.25 14.18
N LYS A 463 -8.10 4.57 14.71
CA LYS A 463 -7.61 4.78 16.07
C LYS A 463 -6.55 5.88 16.19
N TYR A 464 -6.33 6.67 15.14
CA TYR A 464 -5.30 7.70 15.11
C TYR A 464 -5.45 8.64 16.32
N LYS A 465 -4.38 8.77 17.10
CA LYS A 465 -4.29 9.56 18.34
C LYS A 465 -5.37 9.27 19.39
N GLY A 466 -6.06 8.12 19.33
CA GLY A 466 -7.12 7.79 20.28
C GLY A 466 -8.42 8.59 20.12
N ALA A 467 -8.56 9.39 19.07
CA ALA A 467 -9.73 10.25 18.83
C ALA A 467 -10.94 9.51 18.21
N PHE A 468 -11.00 8.18 18.35
CA PHE A 468 -12.05 7.37 17.74
C PHE A 468 -13.35 7.49 18.54
N VAL A 469 -14.41 7.95 17.88
CA VAL A 469 -15.77 7.92 18.43
C VAL A 469 -16.51 6.71 17.87
N ASP A 470 -16.93 5.82 18.76
CA ASP A 470 -17.73 4.64 18.44
C ASP A 470 -19.19 5.04 18.16
N LEU A 471 -19.67 4.72 16.96
CA LEU A 471 -21.04 4.93 16.51
C LEU A 471 -21.76 3.59 16.26
N SER A 472 -21.14 2.45 16.53
CA SER A 472 -21.63 1.12 16.15
C SER A 472 -23.01 0.77 16.73
N LYS A 473 -23.36 1.34 17.88
CA LYS A 473 -24.64 1.14 18.58
C LYS A 473 -25.76 2.09 18.15
N MET A 474 -25.45 3.12 17.35
CA MET A 474 -26.44 4.06 16.83
C MET A 474 -27.18 3.48 15.64
N SER A 475 -28.44 3.90 15.45
CA SER A 475 -29.18 3.69 14.21
C SER A 475 -28.55 4.46 13.04
N ASP A 476 -28.89 4.10 11.80
CA ASP A 476 -28.33 4.76 10.61
C ASP A 476 -28.60 6.27 10.58
N SER A 477 -29.79 6.71 11.04
CA SER A 477 -30.15 8.12 11.11
C SER A 477 -29.37 8.87 12.19
N GLU A 478 -29.18 8.24 13.35
CA GLU A 478 -28.37 8.81 14.44
C GLU A 478 -26.91 8.91 14.04
N LYS A 479 -26.36 7.90 13.35
CA LYS A 479 -25.00 7.93 12.80
C LYS A 479 -24.81 9.10 11.84
N GLU A 480 -25.72 9.27 10.87
CA GLU A 480 -25.61 10.34 9.87
C GLU A 480 -25.73 11.72 10.54
N SER A 481 -26.69 11.89 11.46
CA SER A 481 -26.86 13.12 12.22
C SER A 481 -25.62 13.45 13.06
N TYR A 482 -25.04 12.44 13.73
CA TYR A 482 -23.82 12.60 14.51
C TYR A 482 -22.64 13.04 13.63
N ILE A 483 -22.44 12.37 12.49
CA ILE A 483 -21.36 12.68 11.54
C ILE A 483 -21.50 14.11 11.04
N ILE A 484 -22.71 14.56 10.70
CA ILE A 484 -22.96 15.92 10.21
C ILE A 484 -22.70 16.96 11.30
N ALA A 485 -23.13 16.68 12.53
CA ALA A 485 -22.99 17.63 13.64
C ALA A 485 -21.56 17.72 14.21
N ASN A 486 -20.79 16.62 14.17
CA ASN A 486 -19.50 16.52 14.88
C ASN A 486 -18.29 16.27 13.96
N GLY A 487 -18.53 15.93 12.70
CA GLY A 487 -17.48 15.76 11.70
C GLY A 487 -16.93 17.12 11.27
N VAL A 488 -15.61 17.20 11.15
CA VAL A 488 -14.90 18.36 10.57
C VAL A 488 -14.73 18.09 9.08
N PRO A 489 -15.38 18.85 8.18
CA PRO A 489 -15.18 18.70 6.74
C PRO A 489 -13.70 18.75 6.38
N PHE A 490 -13.23 17.81 5.56
CA PHE A 490 -11.82 17.62 5.18
C PHE A 490 -10.86 17.28 6.33
N GLY A 491 -11.35 17.21 7.56
CA GLY A 491 -10.58 16.95 8.78
C GLY A 491 -11.01 15.70 9.54
N SER A 492 -11.99 14.94 9.04
CA SER A 492 -12.48 13.73 9.69
C SER A 492 -12.46 12.52 8.77
N ILE A 493 -12.15 11.36 9.34
CA ILE A 493 -12.22 10.07 8.64
C ILE A 493 -13.33 9.21 9.27
N ILE A 494 -14.13 8.58 8.42
CA ILE A 494 -15.22 7.69 8.81
C ILE A 494 -14.81 6.25 8.49
N TRP A 495 -14.96 5.37 9.47
CA TRP A 495 -14.46 3.99 9.39
C TRP A 495 -15.56 2.95 9.54
N LEU A 496 -15.38 1.87 8.78
CA LEU A 496 -16.08 0.60 8.94
C LEU A 496 -15.10 -0.55 8.67
N LYS A 497 -15.40 -1.76 9.14
CA LYS A 497 -14.50 -2.91 8.91
C LYS A 497 -14.20 -3.12 7.42
N GLY A 498 -12.93 -2.96 7.04
CA GLY A 498 -12.43 -3.11 5.67
C GLY A 498 -12.50 -1.84 4.80
N HIS A 499 -12.91 -0.68 5.32
CA HIS A 499 -12.97 0.56 4.51
C HIS A 499 -12.83 1.83 5.34
N ILE A 500 -12.30 2.89 4.73
CA ILE A 500 -12.19 4.21 5.35
C ILE A 500 -12.45 5.30 4.32
N MET A 501 -13.00 6.41 4.79
CA MET A 501 -13.49 7.49 3.95
C MET A 501 -13.12 8.84 4.57
N LEU A 502 -12.85 9.84 3.74
CA LEU A 502 -12.65 11.22 4.18
C LEU A 502 -14.01 11.94 4.14
N TYR A 503 -14.46 12.48 5.28
CA TYR A 503 -15.65 13.32 5.36
C TYR A 503 -15.36 14.67 4.72
N ILE A 504 -16.22 15.13 3.81
CA ILE A 504 -16.02 16.41 3.09
C ILE A 504 -17.19 17.40 3.26
N GLY A 505 -18.05 17.15 4.26
CA GLY A 505 -19.22 17.99 4.54
C GLY A 505 -20.53 17.26 4.27
N TYR A 506 -21.61 18.01 4.12
CA TYR A 506 -22.94 17.48 3.82
C TYR A 506 -23.62 18.35 2.76
N THR A 507 -24.70 17.84 2.18
CA THR A 507 -25.56 18.62 1.28
C THR A 507 -27.01 18.21 1.48
N ASN A 508 -27.96 19.10 1.20
CA ASN A 508 -29.37 18.77 1.23
C ASN A 508 -29.76 18.06 -0.07
N ILE A 509 -30.27 16.83 0.05
CA ILE A 509 -30.78 16.07 -1.08
C ILE A 509 -32.21 15.67 -0.77
N SER A 510 -33.16 16.20 -1.56
CA SER A 510 -34.60 15.91 -1.41
C SER A 510 -35.13 16.20 -0.01
N GLY A 511 -34.68 17.31 0.61
CA GLY A 511 -35.11 17.72 1.95
C GLY A 511 -34.36 17.04 3.10
N ALA A 512 -33.43 16.13 2.83
CA ALA A 512 -32.62 15.46 3.85
C ALA A 512 -31.14 15.86 3.75
N ASN A 513 -30.52 16.19 4.88
CA ASN A 513 -29.08 16.42 4.94
C ASN A 513 -28.33 15.09 4.82
N ARG A 514 -27.46 14.97 3.83
CA ARG A 514 -26.68 13.77 3.55
C ARG A 514 -25.20 14.03 3.72
N ALA A 515 -24.55 13.20 4.54
CA ALA A 515 -23.10 13.25 4.71
C ALA A 515 -22.41 12.85 3.40
N ILE A 516 -21.44 13.67 2.97
CA ILE A 516 -20.66 13.46 1.75
C ILE A 516 -19.24 13.03 2.12
N VAL A 517 -18.75 12.01 1.40
CA VAL A 517 -17.41 11.47 1.59
C VAL A 517 -16.64 11.37 0.29
N ALA A 518 -15.32 11.60 0.36
CA ALA A 518 -14.36 11.23 -0.68
C ALA A 518 -13.61 9.95 -0.28
N HIS A 519 -13.49 8.99 -1.19
CA HIS A 519 -12.83 7.72 -0.90
C HIS A 519 -12.42 6.95 -2.16
N SER A 520 -11.33 6.19 -2.09
CA SER A 520 -11.02 5.13 -3.06
C SER A 520 -11.73 3.84 -2.66
N ALA A 521 -12.71 3.37 -3.43
CA ALA A 521 -13.45 2.15 -3.13
C ALA A 521 -13.56 1.20 -4.32
N TRP A 522 -13.50 -0.10 -4.03
CA TRP A 522 -13.78 -1.13 -5.02
C TRP A 522 -15.26 -1.19 -5.41
N GLY A 523 -16.13 -1.40 -4.42
CA GLY A 523 -17.58 -1.42 -4.63
C GLY A 523 -18.36 -1.78 -3.38
N VAL A 524 -19.67 -1.66 -3.44
CA VAL A 524 -20.62 -1.95 -2.34
C VAL A 524 -21.63 -2.99 -2.77
N ASN A 525 -22.19 -3.71 -1.80
CA ASN A 525 -23.17 -4.75 -2.05
C ASN A 525 -24.45 -4.50 -1.21
N PRO A 526 -25.16 -3.38 -1.43
CA PRO A 526 -26.36 -3.06 -0.67
C PRO A 526 -27.47 -4.08 -0.97
N VAL A 527 -28.43 -4.18 -0.06
CA VAL A 527 -29.69 -4.91 -0.29
C VAL A 527 -30.79 -3.89 -0.46
N ILE A 528 -31.32 -3.82 -1.69
CA ILE A 528 -32.34 -2.87 -2.13
C ILE A 528 -33.56 -3.70 -2.53
N ASN A 529 -34.75 -3.42 -1.99
CA ASN A 529 -35.97 -4.20 -2.24
C ASN A 529 -35.75 -5.72 -2.01
N ASN A 530 -35.10 -6.09 -0.91
CA ASN A 530 -34.71 -7.46 -0.57
C ASN A 530 -33.79 -8.18 -1.59
N LYS A 531 -33.26 -7.46 -2.58
CA LYS A 531 -32.32 -7.98 -3.56
C LYS A 531 -30.92 -7.44 -3.30
N LYS A 532 -29.95 -8.35 -3.26
CA LYS A 532 -28.53 -7.98 -3.15
C LYS A 532 -28.05 -7.43 -4.50
N GLU A 533 -27.67 -6.17 -4.51
CA GLU A 533 -27.09 -5.52 -5.67
C GLU A 533 -25.57 -5.49 -5.57
N LYS A 534 -24.88 -5.40 -6.71
CA LYS A 534 -23.42 -5.28 -6.79
C LYS A 534 -23.08 -4.00 -7.52
N ILE A 535 -22.69 -2.97 -6.77
CA ILE A 535 -22.34 -1.65 -7.33
C ILE A 535 -20.83 -1.50 -7.29
N GLN A 536 -20.21 -1.42 -8.46
CA GLN A 536 -18.78 -1.20 -8.60
C GLN A 536 -18.48 0.30 -8.65
N LEU A 537 -17.62 0.76 -7.76
CA LEU A 537 -17.16 2.16 -7.71
C LEU A 537 -15.81 2.29 -8.43
N GLY A 538 -14.95 1.29 -8.23
CA GLY A 538 -13.72 1.07 -9.01
C GLY A 538 -12.63 2.12 -8.83
N GLY A 539 -12.66 2.96 -7.79
CA GLY A 539 -11.69 4.04 -7.64
C GLY A 539 -12.08 5.15 -6.69
N VAL A 540 -11.41 6.29 -6.85
CA VAL A 540 -11.65 7.51 -6.07
C VAL A 540 -12.94 8.17 -6.55
N LYS A 541 -13.90 8.29 -5.62
CA LYS A 541 -15.24 8.84 -5.85
C LYS A 541 -15.66 9.73 -4.69
N ILE A 542 -16.62 10.61 -4.99
CA ILE A 542 -17.39 11.35 -4.00
C ILE A 542 -18.81 10.75 -3.97
N THR A 543 -19.27 10.35 -2.79
CA THR A 543 -20.58 9.70 -2.62
C THR A 543 -21.24 10.14 -1.32
N THR A 544 -22.53 9.83 -1.18
CA THR A 544 -23.18 9.76 0.14
C THR A 544 -22.79 8.46 0.86
N LEU A 545 -23.21 8.30 2.12
CA LEU A 545 -23.12 7.03 2.85
C LEU A 545 -24.25 6.03 2.50
N HIS A 546 -25.12 6.39 1.54
CA HIS A 546 -26.32 5.63 1.14
C HIS A 546 -26.23 5.12 -0.31
N ILE A 547 -25.05 4.64 -0.74
CA ILE A 547 -24.83 4.20 -2.13
C ILE A 547 -25.82 3.09 -2.54
N GLY A 548 -26.50 3.31 -3.67
CA GLY A 548 -27.47 2.38 -4.26
C GLY A 548 -28.92 2.67 -3.86
N GLY A 549 -29.15 3.56 -2.89
CA GLY A 549 -30.47 4.10 -2.62
C GLY A 549 -30.88 5.14 -3.64
N ASP A 550 -32.17 5.25 -3.93
CA ASP A 550 -32.68 6.45 -4.57
C ASP A 550 -32.65 7.61 -3.56
N PHE A 551 -32.21 8.79 -4.01
CA PHE A 551 -32.18 10.02 -3.22
C PHE A 551 -33.57 10.46 -2.74
N THR A 552 -34.62 10.11 -3.48
CA THR A 552 -36.01 10.44 -3.16
C THR A 552 -36.77 9.34 -2.42
N SER A 553 -36.19 8.14 -2.30
CA SER A 553 -36.88 7.00 -1.73
C SER A 553 -36.52 6.75 -0.28
N ASN A 554 -37.55 6.57 0.56
CA ASN A 554 -37.42 6.03 1.92
C ASN A 554 -37.24 4.50 1.93
N THR A 555 -36.94 3.86 0.80
CA THR A 555 -36.66 2.41 0.75
C THR A 555 -35.51 2.08 1.71
N PRO A 556 -35.74 1.22 2.72
CA PRO A 556 -34.67 0.79 3.62
C PRO A 556 -33.59 0.03 2.84
N ILE A 557 -32.36 0.54 2.86
CA ILE A 557 -31.20 -0.11 2.25
C ILE A 557 -30.45 -0.86 3.34
N LYS A 558 -30.57 -2.18 3.37
CA LYS A 558 -29.75 -2.97 4.30
C LYS A 558 -28.33 -3.09 3.76
N ASN A 559 -27.35 -3.24 4.66
CA ASN A 559 -25.94 -3.38 4.27
C ASN A 559 -25.41 -2.18 3.46
N SER A 560 -25.96 -0.99 3.71
CA SER A 560 -25.46 0.29 3.19
C SER A 560 -24.09 0.61 3.79
N ILE A 561 -23.45 1.70 3.35
CA ILE A 561 -22.21 2.14 3.99
C ILE A 561 -22.52 2.62 5.42
N ILE A 562 -23.52 3.49 5.59
CA ILE A 562 -23.90 4.03 6.91
C ILE A 562 -24.22 2.93 7.92
N SER A 563 -24.92 1.88 7.51
CA SER A 563 -25.31 0.79 8.43
C SER A 563 -24.10 0.03 8.97
N ARG A 564 -22.98 0.07 8.25
CA ARG A 564 -21.74 -0.60 8.62
C ARG A 564 -20.74 0.32 9.32
N VAL A 565 -20.94 1.64 9.27
CA VAL A 565 -20.08 2.61 9.98
C VAL A 565 -19.99 2.20 11.44
N GLN A 566 -18.76 2.10 11.89
CA GLN A 566 -18.41 1.79 13.28
C GLN A 566 -17.98 3.03 14.02
N GLY A 567 -17.44 4.04 13.35
CA GLY A 567 -17.04 5.27 14.01
C GLY A 567 -16.45 6.33 13.11
N ILE A 568 -16.12 7.47 13.73
CA ILE A 568 -15.50 8.64 13.12
C ILE A 568 -14.30 9.10 13.95
N THR A 569 -13.30 9.66 13.29
CA THR A 569 -12.09 10.19 13.93
C THR A 569 -11.80 11.57 13.36
N ASN A 570 -11.73 12.58 14.22
CA ASN A 570 -11.35 13.94 13.85
C ASN A 570 -9.82 14.04 13.91
N ILE A 571 -9.18 14.21 12.77
CA ILE A 571 -7.71 14.17 12.60
C ILE A 571 -7.02 15.32 13.34
N TYR A 572 -7.68 16.46 13.44
CA TYR A 572 -7.14 17.67 14.04
C TYR A 572 -7.76 18.01 15.42
N ALA A 573 -8.35 17.04 16.11
CA ALA A 573 -9.09 17.28 17.36
C ALA A 573 -8.25 17.94 18.47
N ASP A 574 -6.94 17.65 18.58
CA ASP A 574 -6.06 18.25 19.59
C ASP A 574 -5.82 19.77 19.40
N SER A 575 -6.21 20.30 18.24
CA SER A 575 -6.09 21.72 17.88
C SER A 575 -7.33 22.53 18.17
N ILE A 576 -8.47 21.86 18.32
CA ILE A 576 -9.74 22.49 18.55
C ILE A 576 -9.83 22.65 20.06
N THR A 577 -9.40 23.81 20.58
CA THR A 577 -9.92 24.27 21.87
C THR A 577 -11.43 24.16 21.77
N ARG A 578 -12.06 23.38 22.65
CA ARG A 578 -13.49 23.04 22.60
C ARG A 578 -14.30 24.28 22.26
N ILE A 579 -14.75 24.38 21.01
CA ILE A 579 -15.70 25.41 20.60
C ILE A 579 -17.04 24.94 21.18
N ASP A 580 -17.60 25.73 22.09
CA ASP A 580 -18.94 25.53 22.61
C ASP A 580 -19.96 25.83 21.49
N LEU A 581 -20.49 24.77 20.89
CA LEU A 581 -21.44 24.82 19.78
C LEU A 581 -22.90 24.96 20.27
N SER A 582 -23.15 25.05 21.58
CA SER A 582 -24.51 25.17 22.13
C SER A 582 -25.27 26.41 21.64
N ASN A 583 -24.55 27.42 21.14
CA ASN A 583 -25.11 28.67 20.64
C ASN A 583 -25.13 28.80 19.11
N VAL A 584 -24.66 27.80 18.36
CA VAL A 584 -24.66 27.85 16.88
C VAL A 584 -26.02 27.38 16.36
N ARG A 585 -26.91 28.33 16.08
CA ARG A 585 -28.15 28.08 15.33
C ARG A 585 -27.88 28.20 13.84
N VAL A 586 -28.10 27.10 13.11
CA VAL A 586 -28.12 27.09 11.65
C VAL A 586 -29.54 27.42 11.22
N GLU A 587 -29.75 28.60 10.64
CA GLU A 587 -31.00 28.94 9.95
C GLU A 587 -30.93 28.46 8.49
N TYR A 588 -32.04 27.88 8.03
CA TYR A 588 -32.18 27.05 6.83
C TYR A 588 -32.24 27.82 5.52
#